data_AF-A0A455I2A7-F1
#
_entry.id   AF-A0A455I2A7-F1
#
_cell.length_a   1.000
_cell.length_b   1.000
_cell.length_c   1.000
_cell.angle_alpha   90.00
_cell.angle_beta   90.00
_cell.angle_gamma   90.00
#
_symmetry.space_group_name_H-M   'P 1'
#
loop_
_entity.id
_entity.type
_entity.pdbx_description
1 polymer ?
#
loop_
_entity_poly.entity_id
_entity_poly.type
_entity_poly.pdbx_seq_one_letter_code
_entity_poly.pdbx_strand_id
1 'polypeptide(L)'
;MRRSWGVVAMVVAVCASGLLGVASGHGSMEDPISRVYRCRLENPERPTSPACIAAVALSGTQAFYDWNEVNLPFANGRHRELIPDSQLCSAGRDKYKGLDLPRDDWLTTPLSAGVAYTFLYRATAPHRGYFEFYVTRDGYDPTEPLAWADLEDSPFITVADPALVSGSYRIPGTTPAGKTGHHLIYVIWQRTDSPEAFYSCSDVDFGEALPFYSTT
;
A
#
# COMPACT_ATOMS: atom_id res chain seq x y z
N MET A 1 77.09 -1.00 14.40
CA MET A 1 75.96 -1.38 15.27
C MET A 1 74.80 -0.42 14.99
N ARG A 2 73.61 -0.98 14.80
CA ARG A 2 72.36 -0.36 14.35
C ARG A 2 71.76 0.59 15.39
N ARG A 3 71.02 1.62 14.95
CA ARG A 3 69.59 1.82 15.29
C ARG A 3 69.02 3.08 14.65
N SER A 4 68.33 2.90 13.53
CA SER A 4 67.36 3.84 12.97
C SER A 4 66.08 3.81 13.82
N TRP A 5 65.64 4.96 14.33
CA TRP A 5 64.38 5.11 15.06
C TRP A 5 63.35 5.68 14.08
N GLY A 6 62.49 4.81 13.53
CA GLY A 6 61.25 5.22 12.89
C GLY A 6 60.15 5.23 13.94
N VAL A 7 59.52 6.39 14.16
CA VAL A 7 58.27 6.47 14.94
C VAL A 7 57.12 6.57 13.94
N VAL A 8 56.28 5.54 13.99
CA VAL A 8 55.09 5.33 13.16
C VAL A 8 54.04 6.37 13.51
N ALA A 9 53.58 7.15 12.52
CA ALA A 9 52.42 8.01 12.66
C ALA A 9 51.15 7.12 12.65
N MET A 10 50.48 7.04 13.79
CA MET A 10 49.21 6.32 13.93
C MET A 10 48.10 7.20 13.38
N VAL A 11 47.67 6.96 12.14
CA VAL A 11 46.48 7.59 11.57
C VAL A 11 45.25 6.91 12.17
N VAL A 12 44.59 7.57 13.12
CA VAL A 12 43.28 7.15 13.62
C VAL A 12 42.25 7.49 12.55
N ALA A 13 41.91 6.52 11.71
CA ALA A 13 40.78 6.62 10.79
C ALA A 13 39.49 6.56 11.62
N VAL A 14 38.88 7.72 11.88
CA VAL A 14 37.52 7.82 12.40
C VAL A 14 36.58 7.39 11.27
N CYS A 15 36.21 6.11 11.25
CA CYS A 15 35.09 5.64 10.45
C CYS A 15 33.79 6.18 11.08
N ALA A 16 33.39 7.37 10.68
CA ALA A 16 32.01 7.83 10.87
C ALA A 16 31.12 7.02 9.94
N SER A 17 30.77 5.80 10.36
CA SER A 17 29.71 5.02 9.75
C SER A 17 28.42 5.81 9.92
N GLY A 18 28.08 6.61 8.92
CA GLY A 18 26.78 7.23 8.83
C GLY A 18 25.75 6.11 8.81
N LEU A 19 25.10 5.87 9.96
CA LEU A 19 23.78 5.28 9.98
C LEU A 19 22.88 6.27 9.25
N LEU A 20 22.83 6.14 7.92
CA LEU A 20 21.70 6.62 7.15
C LEU A 20 20.52 5.79 7.64
N GLY A 21 19.91 6.24 8.72
CA GLY A 21 18.62 5.73 9.14
C GLY A 21 17.69 5.99 7.97
N VAL A 22 17.35 4.95 7.21
CA VAL A 22 16.18 4.99 6.34
C VAL A 22 15.03 5.28 7.29
N ALA A 23 14.58 6.53 7.31
CA ALA A 23 13.42 6.92 8.07
C ALA A 23 12.24 6.23 7.38
N SER A 24 11.93 5.00 7.76
CA SER A 24 10.93 4.20 7.05
C SER A 24 9.55 4.77 7.35
N GLY A 25 8.84 5.17 6.30
CA GLY A 25 7.40 5.34 6.40
C GLY A 25 6.74 4.03 6.71
N HIS A 26 5.61 4.08 7.41
CA HIS A 26 4.96 2.83 7.75
C HIS A 26 3.47 3.01 7.92
N GLY A 27 2.70 2.35 7.07
CA GLY A 27 1.26 2.35 7.16
C GLY A 27 0.62 1.52 6.05
N SER A 28 -0.72 1.51 6.06
CA SER A 28 -1.55 0.96 5.00
C SER A 28 -2.97 1.51 5.14
N MET A 29 -3.82 1.30 4.14
CA MET A 29 -5.23 1.68 4.21
C MET A 29 -5.94 0.99 5.38
N GLU A 30 -6.64 1.82 6.17
CA GLU A 30 -7.48 1.44 7.31
C GLU A 30 -8.95 1.41 6.93
N ASP A 31 -9.43 2.39 6.14
CA ASP A 31 -10.81 2.45 5.68
C ASP A 31 -10.90 3.06 4.26
N PRO A 32 -11.29 2.28 3.23
CA PRO A 32 -11.54 0.84 3.27
C PRO A 32 -10.25 0.05 3.57
N ILE A 33 -10.35 -0.93 4.47
CA ILE A 33 -9.19 -1.68 4.96
C ILE A 33 -8.45 -2.44 3.85
N SER A 34 -7.12 -2.34 3.85
CA SER A 34 -6.26 -3.06 2.89
C SER A 34 -6.20 -4.57 3.15
N ARG A 35 -5.89 -5.36 2.11
CA ARG A 35 -5.62 -6.80 2.20
C ARG A 35 -4.61 -7.13 3.31
N VAL A 36 -3.46 -6.46 3.28
CA VAL A 36 -2.36 -6.73 4.22
C VAL A 36 -2.75 -6.42 5.67
N TYR A 37 -3.47 -5.32 5.91
CA TYR A 37 -3.87 -4.94 7.25
C TYR A 37 -5.03 -5.81 7.75
N ARG A 38 -5.99 -6.15 6.87
CA ARG A 38 -7.06 -7.10 7.20
C ARG A 38 -6.50 -8.46 7.61
N CYS A 39 -5.61 -9.05 6.82
CA CYS A 39 -5.00 -10.34 7.16
C CYS A 39 -4.13 -10.26 8.42
N ARG A 40 -3.51 -9.11 8.71
CA ARG A 40 -2.86 -8.89 10.00
C ARG A 40 -3.85 -8.90 11.17
N LEU A 41 -5.04 -8.32 11.01
CA LEU A 41 -6.07 -8.30 12.05
C LEU A 41 -6.73 -9.66 12.26
N GLU A 42 -6.73 -10.53 11.25
CA GLU A 42 -7.18 -11.93 11.38
C GLU A 42 -6.21 -12.84 12.14
N ASN A 43 -5.12 -12.29 12.72
CA ASN A 43 -4.01 -13.01 13.34
C ASN A 43 -3.24 -13.89 12.32
N PRO A 44 -2.02 -13.47 11.89
CA PRO A 44 -1.24 -14.20 10.90
C PRO A 44 -0.97 -15.67 11.24
N GLU A 45 -0.91 -16.05 12.51
CA GLU A 45 -0.69 -17.46 12.88
C GLU A 45 -1.91 -18.35 12.59
N ARG A 46 -3.11 -17.75 12.58
CA ARG A 46 -4.40 -18.47 12.46
C ARG A 46 -5.46 -17.60 11.76
N PRO A 47 -5.23 -17.18 10.50
CA PRO A 47 -6.20 -16.39 9.74
C PRO A 47 -7.49 -17.18 9.52
N THR A 48 -8.59 -16.47 9.26
CA THR A 48 -9.92 -17.10 9.20
C THR A 48 -10.56 -17.03 7.82
N SER A 49 -10.35 -15.95 7.06
CA SER A 49 -10.86 -15.85 5.70
C SER A 49 -10.03 -16.70 4.74
N PRO A 50 -10.65 -17.38 3.75
CA PRO A 50 -9.91 -18.23 2.81
C PRO A 50 -8.79 -17.49 2.07
N ALA A 51 -9.04 -16.24 1.66
CA ALA A 51 -8.04 -15.41 1.00
C ALA A 51 -6.84 -15.11 1.90
N CYS A 52 -7.05 -14.71 3.17
CA CYS A 52 -5.94 -14.49 4.10
C CYS A 52 -5.21 -15.78 4.46
N ILE A 53 -5.90 -16.92 4.59
CA ILE A 53 -5.26 -18.24 4.76
C ILE A 53 -4.30 -18.52 3.60
N ALA A 54 -4.76 -18.32 2.36
CA ALA A 54 -3.93 -18.54 1.17
C ALA A 54 -2.75 -17.56 1.09
N ALA A 55 -2.99 -16.28 1.38
CA ALA A 55 -1.97 -15.24 1.32
C ALA A 55 -0.86 -15.44 2.38
N VAL A 56 -1.24 -15.81 3.60
CA VAL A 56 -0.32 -16.18 4.69
C VAL A 56 0.44 -17.45 4.34
N ALA A 57 -0.21 -18.47 3.79
CA ALA A 57 0.47 -19.69 3.37
C ALA A 57 1.56 -19.42 2.32
N LEU A 58 1.34 -18.44 1.43
CA LEU A 58 2.29 -18.10 0.37
C LEU A 58 3.42 -17.16 0.83
N SER A 59 3.14 -16.22 1.74
CA SER A 59 4.10 -15.17 2.16
C SER A 59 4.73 -15.40 3.53
N GLY A 60 4.21 -16.35 4.30
CA GLY A 60 4.54 -16.53 5.72
C GLY A 60 3.94 -15.45 6.61
N THR A 61 4.01 -15.66 7.92
CA THR A 61 3.38 -14.76 8.91
C THR A 61 4.09 -13.41 9.04
N GLN A 62 5.42 -13.39 8.88
CA GLN A 62 6.23 -12.17 9.01
C GLN A 62 5.81 -11.06 8.06
N ALA A 63 5.41 -11.39 6.82
CA ALA A 63 4.89 -10.42 5.87
C ALA A 63 3.71 -9.62 6.46
N PHE A 64 2.82 -10.29 7.18
CA PHE A 64 1.63 -9.66 7.75
C PHE A 64 1.94 -8.98 9.09
N TYR A 65 2.91 -9.45 9.88
CA TYR A 65 3.40 -8.66 11.02
C TYR A 65 3.99 -7.32 10.57
N ASP A 66 4.63 -7.29 9.40
CA ASP A 66 5.19 -6.11 8.75
C ASP A 66 4.19 -5.49 7.74
N TRP A 67 2.89 -5.53 8.05
CA TRP A 67 1.81 -5.04 7.20
C TRP A 67 1.94 -3.56 6.81
N ASN A 68 2.67 -2.81 7.61
CA ASN A 68 2.88 -1.38 7.45
C ASN A 68 4.05 -1.05 6.50
N GLU A 69 4.73 -2.04 5.91
CA GLU A 69 5.94 -1.85 5.10
C GLU A 69 5.81 -2.43 3.67
N VAL A 70 4.62 -2.42 3.07
CA VAL A 70 4.50 -2.69 1.62
C VAL A 70 5.02 -1.49 0.85
N ASN A 71 6.34 -1.36 0.77
CA ASN A 71 7.05 -0.19 0.25
C ASN A 71 8.01 -0.52 -0.89
N LEU A 72 8.47 0.54 -1.56
CA LEU A 72 9.69 0.53 -2.37
C LEU A 72 10.56 1.72 -1.94
N PRO A 73 11.73 1.49 -1.32
CA PRO A 73 12.58 2.57 -0.79
C PRO A 73 13.08 3.58 -1.83
N PHE A 74 13.12 3.21 -3.11
CA PHE A 74 13.67 4.03 -4.19
C PHE A 74 12.70 4.24 -5.36
N ALA A 75 11.39 4.28 -5.06
CA ALA A 75 10.33 4.46 -6.06
C ALA A 75 10.48 5.78 -6.84
N ASN A 76 10.59 6.90 -6.11
CA ASN A 76 10.77 8.25 -6.63
C ASN A 76 9.81 8.58 -7.78
N GLY A 77 8.53 8.23 -7.62
CA GLY A 77 7.47 8.42 -8.62
C GLY A 77 7.42 7.39 -9.76
N ARG A 78 8.40 6.49 -9.87
CA ARG A 78 8.51 5.50 -10.98
C ARG A 78 7.70 4.23 -10.74
N HIS A 79 6.49 4.36 -10.20
CA HIS A 79 5.68 3.21 -9.75
C HIS A 79 5.41 2.19 -10.86
N ARG A 80 4.94 2.66 -12.02
CA ARG A 80 4.62 1.83 -13.19
C ARG A 80 5.84 1.20 -13.87
N GLU A 81 7.01 1.82 -13.72
CA GLU A 81 8.27 1.29 -14.25
C GLU A 81 8.82 0.18 -13.35
N LEU A 82 8.67 0.33 -12.02
CA LEU A 82 9.31 -0.54 -11.04
C LEU A 82 8.43 -1.71 -10.59
N ILE A 83 7.11 -1.60 -10.71
CA ILE A 83 6.16 -2.63 -10.30
C ILE A 83 5.57 -3.28 -11.55
N PRO A 84 5.93 -4.54 -11.85
CA PRO A 84 5.32 -5.29 -12.95
C PRO A 84 3.83 -5.50 -12.72
N ASP A 85 3.10 -5.71 -13.83
CA ASP A 85 1.75 -6.29 -13.76
C ASP A 85 1.76 -7.60 -12.97
N SER A 86 0.61 -7.96 -12.38
CA SER A 86 0.42 -9.05 -11.42
C SER A 86 1.11 -8.87 -10.06
N GLN A 87 1.82 -7.76 -9.82
CA GLN A 87 2.58 -7.54 -8.58
C GLN A 87 2.26 -6.19 -7.91
N LEU A 88 1.12 -5.60 -8.25
CA LEU A 88 0.73 -4.28 -7.75
C LEU A 88 0.53 -4.29 -6.23
N CYS A 89 -0.12 -5.33 -5.68
CA CYS A 89 -0.46 -5.40 -4.26
C CYS A 89 0.72 -5.77 -3.37
N SER A 90 1.72 -6.47 -3.89
CA SER A 90 3.00 -6.70 -3.21
C SER A 90 4.05 -5.61 -3.45
N ALA A 91 3.77 -4.66 -4.36
CA ALA A 91 4.75 -3.70 -4.88
C ALA A 91 5.99 -4.36 -5.50
N GLY A 92 5.82 -5.51 -6.17
CA GLY A 92 6.92 -6.27 -6.76
C GLY A 92 7.81 -6.98 -5.74
N ARG A 93 7.39 -7.08 -4.46
CA ARG A 93 8.19 -7.69 -3.40
C ARG A 93 7.74 -9.11 -3.11
N ASP A 94 8.65 -10.07 -3.30
CA ASP A 94 8.43 -11.49 -2.96
C ASP A 94 7.92 -11.71 -1.52
N LYS A 95 8.33 -10.85 -0.58
CA LYS A 95 7.86 -10.85 0.82
C LYS A 95 6.34 -10.77 0.92
N TYR A 96 5.67 -10.08 -0.01
CA TYR A 96 4.24 -9.78 0.03
C TYR A 96 3.46 -10.44 -1.11
N LYS A 97 4.04 -11.40 -1.85
CA LYS A 97 3.44 -12.03 -3.03
C LYS A 97 2.06 -12.67 -2.81
N GLY A 98 1.72 -13.02 -1.57
CA GLY A 98 0.39 -13.52 -1.20
C GLY A 98 -0.72 -12.48 -1.35
N LEU A 99 -0.38 -11.19 -1.34
CA LEU A 99 -1.33 -10.10 -1.58
C LEU A 99 -1.77 -10.00 -3.04
N ASP A 100 -1.00 -10.59 -3.97
CA ASP A 100 -1.26 -10.58 -5.40
C ASP A 100 -2.14 -11.75 -5.86
N LEU A 101 -2.59 -12.62 -4.94
CA LEU A 101 -3.43 -13.76 -5.29
C LEU A 101 -4.75 -13.28 -5.95
N PRO A 102 -5.04 -13.72 -7.18
CA PRO A 102 -6.28 -13.36 -7.86
C PRO A 102 -7.42 -14.26 -7.34
N ARG A 103 -8.31 -13.67 -6.57
CA ARG A 103 -9.40 -14.35 -5.86
C ARG A 103 -10.61 -13.43 -5.75
N ASP A 104 -11.80 -13.98 -5.95
CA ASP A 104 -13.10 -13.32 -5.73
C ASP A 104 -13.57 -13.36 -4.27
N ASP A 105 -12.86 -14.11 -3.39
CA ASP A 105 -13.20 -14.25 -1.97
C ASP A 105 -12.32 -13.41 -1.03
N TRP A 106 -11.61 -12.41 -1.56
CA TRP A 106 -11.09 -11.32 -0.74
C TRP A 106 -12.26 -10.56 -0.11
N LEU A 107 -12.28 -10.45 1.22
CA LEU A 107 -13.35 -9.73 1.92
C LEU A 107 -13.36 -8.25 1.51
N THR A 108 -14.49 -7.79 0.99
CA THR A 108 -14.70 -6.42 0.53
C THR A 108 -15.17 -5.49 1.66
N THR A 109 -14.91 -4.19 1.50
CA THR A 109 -15.59 -3.13 2.26
C THR A 109 -16.73 -2.55 1.41
N PRO A 110 -17.99 -2.54 1.90
CA PRO A 110 -19.10 -1.92 1.17
C PRO A 110 -18.89 -0.42 1.02
N LEU A 111 -19.07 0.11 -0.20
CA LEU A 111 -19.05 1.53 -0.51
C LEU A 111 -20.26 1.91 -1.37
N SER A 112 -20.76 3.13 -1.22
CA SER A 112 -21.70 3.70 -2.20
C SER A 112 -20.92 4.46 -3.27
N ALA A 113 -21.31 4.35 -4.53
CA ALA A 113 -20.66 5.05 -5.64
C ALA A 113 -21.04 6.55 -5.65
N GLY A 114 -20.08 7.42 -5.97
CA GLY A 114 -20.31 8.85 -6.20
C GLY A 114 -20.69 9.68 -4.96
N VAL A 115 -20.46 9.20 -3.74
CA VAL A 115 -20.83 9.90 -2.50
C VAL A 115 -19.60 10.43 -1.75
N ALA A 116 -19.81 11.44 -0.91
CA ALA A 116 -18.76 11.92 -0.01
C ALA A 116 -18.33 10.81 0.97
N TYR A 117 -17.03 10.63 1.13
CA TYR A 117 -16.44 9.63 2.00
C TYR A 117 -15.12 10.13 2.58
N THR A 118 -14.78 9.73 3.80
CA THR A 118 -13.47 10.03 4.40
C THR A 118 -12.64 8.77 4.47
N PHE A 119 -11.65 8.67 3.60
CA PHE A 119 -10.70 7.58 3.56
C PHE A 119 -9.72 7.71 4.73
N LEU A 120 -9.33 6.58 5.31
CA LEU A 120 -8.39 6.51 6.42
C LEU A 120 -7.18 5.68 6.03
N TYR A 121 -5.99 6.26 6.19
CA TYR A 121 -4.72 5.56 6.04
C TYR A 121 -4.02 5.51 7.40
N ARG A 122 -3.87 4.31 7.98
CA ARG A 122 -3.21 4.13 9.28
C ARG A 122 -1.72 4.36 9.12
N ALA A 123 -1.15 5.29 9.87
CA ALA A 123 0.27 5.59 9.86
C ALA A 123 0.90 5.24 11.22
N THR A 124 1.68 4.17 11.25
CA THR A 124 2.50 3.82 12.42
C THR A 124 3.75 4.71 12.53
N ALA A 125 4.23 5.22 11.39
CA ALA A 125 5.26 6.27 11.31
C ALA A 125 4.84 7.28 10.23
N PRO A 126 4.40 8.50 10.61
CA PRO A 126 3.95 9.51 9.67
C PRO A 126 5.14 10.18 8.96
N HIS A 127 4.95 10.53 7.68
CA HIS A 127 5.91 11.27 6.85
C HIS A 127 5.20 12.29 5.96
N ARG A 128 5.98 13.21 5.38
CA ARG A 128 5.46 14.10 4.35
C ARG A 128 5.35 13.38 3.02
N GLY A 129 4.32 13.68 2.26
CA GLY A 129 4.07 12.99 1.00
C GLY A 129 2.75 13.37 0.36
N TYR A 130 2.44 12.66 -0.71
CA TYR A 130 1.13 12.71 -1.33
C TYR A 130 0.56 11.30 -1.48
N PHE A 131 -0.76 11.23 -1.46
CA PHE A 131 -1.52 10.02 -1.68
C PHE A 131 -2.25 10.13 -3.02
N GLU A 132 -2.14 9.10 -3.84
CA GLU A 132 -2.93 8.90 -5.06
C GLU A 132 -3.81 7.68 -4.88
N PHE A 133 -5.11 7.83 -5.16
CA PHE A 133 -6.08 6.75 -5.10
C PHE A 133 -6.57 6.43 -6.50
N TYR A 134 -6.35 5.19 -6.93
CA TYR A 134 -6.85 4.62 -8.16
C TYR A 134 -7.95 3.60 -7.83
N VAL A 135 -8.83 3.36 -8.80
CA VAL A 135 -9.84 2.31 -8.72
C VAL A 135 -9.74 1.46 -9.99
N THR A 136 -10.11 0.20 -9.91
CA THR A 136 -10.21 -0.64 -11.09
C THR A 136 -11.32 -0.16 -12.05
N ARG A 137 -11.11 -0.39 -13.35
CA ARG A 137 -12.06 -0.13 -14.42
C ARG A 137 -13.28 -1.04 -14.32
N ASP A 138 -14.34 -0.67 -15.02
CA ASP A 138 -15.54 -1.50 -15.13
C ASP A 138 -15.20 -2.79 -15.89
N GLY A 139 -15.78 -3.91 -15.46
CA GLY A 139 -15.44 -5.23 -15.98
C GLY A 139 -14.19 -5.87 -15.35
N TYR A 140 -13.63 -5.27 -14.29
CA TYR A 140 -12.60 -5.89 -13.45
C TYR A 140 -13.07 -7.25 -12.93
N ASP A 141 -12.23 -8.27 -13.14
CA ASP A 141 -12.42 -9.62 -12.61
C ASP A 141 -11.38 -9.87 -11.51
N PRO A 142 -11.79 -10.00 -10.23
CA PRO A 142 -10.86 -10.24 -9.14
C PRO A 142 -10.18 -11.62 -9.20
N THR A 143 -10.64 -12.53 -10.08
CA THR A 143 -10.03 -13.83 -10.33
C THR A 143 -8.91 -13.81 -11.37
N GLU A 144 -8.63 -12.65 -11.98
CA GLU A 144 -7.48 -12.41 -12.85
C GLU A 144 -6.39 -11.59 -12.13
N PRO A 145 -5.09 -11.80 -12.44
CA PRO A 145 -4.01 -11.02 -11.84
C PRO A 145 -4.10 -9.53 -12.20
N LEU A 146 -4.11 -8.65 -11.20
CA LEU A 146 -4.22 -7.20 -11.38
C LEU A 146 -3.03 -6.64 -12.18
N ALA A 147 -3.32 -5.88 -13.23
CA ALA A 147 -2.37 -5.14 -14.05
C ALA A 147 -2.60 -3.62 -13.94
N TRP A 148 -1.62 -2.81 -14.35
CA TRP A 148 -1.76 -1.36 -14.40
C TRP A 148 -2.88 -0.90 -15.33
N ALA A 149 -3.13 -1.66 -16.41
CA ALA A 149 -4.21 -1.37 -17.36
C ALA A 149 -5.61 -1.56 -16.76
N ASP A 150 -5.74 -2.34 -15.69
CA ASP A 150 -7.00 -2.58 -15.00
C ASP A 150 -7.40 -1.41 -14.11
N LEU A 151 -6.48 -0.49 -13.80
CA LEU A 151 -6.76 0.74 -13.07
C LEU A 151 -7.21 1.85 -14.02
N GLU A 152 -8.10 2.73 -13.55
CA GLU A 152 -8.38 3.98 -14.26
C GLU A 152 -7.10 4.79 -14.44
N ASP A 153 -6.94 5.46 -15.58
CA ASP A 153 -5.67 6.13 -15.95
C ASP A 153 -5.25 7.22 -14.96
N SER A 154 -6.24 7.87 -14.34
CA SER A 154 -6.05 8.97 -13.40
C SER A 154 -6.58 8.61 -12.02
N PRO A 155 -5.88 9.03 -10.95
CA PRO A 155 -6.39 8.84 -9.61
C PRO A 155 -7.66 9.69 -9.40
N PHE A 156 -8.65 9.15 -8.69
CA PHE A 156 -9.86 9.89 -8.33
C PHE A 156 -9.65 10.80 -7.11
N ILE A 157 -8.57 10.58 -6.34
CA ILE A 157 -8.09 11.47 -5.28
C ILE A 157 -6.58 11.66 -5.42
N THR A 158 -6.12 12.90 -5.35
CA THR A 158 -4.72 13.25 -5.09
C THR A 158 -4.68 14.26 -3.96
N VAL A 159 -3.97 13.95 -2.87
CA VAL A 159 -3.88 14.82 -1.69
C VAL A 159 -2.46 14.85 -1.15
N ALA A 160 -1.94 16.04 -0.89
CA ALA A 160 -0.64 16.23 -0.25
C ALA A 160 -0.80 16.52 1.24
N ASP A 161 0.05 15.92 2.06
CA ASP A 161 0.17 16.15 3.51
C ASP A 161 -1.20 16.23 4.25
N PRO A 162 -2.10 15.23 4.12
CA PRO A 162 -3.41 15.25 4.79
C PRO A 162 -3.29 15.30 6.31
N ALA A 163 -4.36 15.70 6.99
CA ALA A 163 -4.36 15.80 8.45
C ALA A 163 -4.24 14.42 9.11
N LEU A 164 -3.25 14.26 10.00
CA LEU A 164 -3.08 13.08 10.85
C LEU A 164 -3.90 13.25 12.13
N VAL A 165 -4.88 12.36 12.35
CA VAL A 165 -5.75 12.37 13.54
C VAL A 165 -5.82 10.96 14.10
N SER A 166 -5.51 10.81 15.40
CA SER A 166 -5.57 9.53 16.11
C SER A 166 -4.77 8.39 15.46
N GLY A 167 -3.66 8.72 14.79
CA GLY A 167 -2.76 7.76 14.14
C GLY A 167 -3.13 7.41 12.69
N SER A 168 -4.13 8.07 12.12
CA SER A 168 -4.53 7.86 10.72
C SER A 168 -4.65 9.17 9.97
N TYR A 169 -4.17 9.19 8.72
CA TYR A 169 -4.41 10.31 7.82
C TYR A 169 -5.88 10.31 7.41
N ARG A 170 -6.54 11.46 7.57
CA ARG A 170 -7.95 11.66 7.17
C ARG A 170 -7.98 12.31 5.80
N ILE A 171 -8.54 11.60 4.83
CA ILE A 171 -8.53 12.00 3.42
C ILE A 171 -9.99 12.13 2.96
N PRO A 172 -10.59 13.32 3.08
CA PRO A 172 -11.93 13.56 2.55
C PRO A 172 -11.90 13.55 1.02
N GLY A 173 -12.89 12.90 0.42
CA GLY A 173 -13.05 12.86 -1.04
C GLY A 173 -14.44 12.38 -1.44
N THR A 174 -14.56 11.99 -2.70
CA THR A 174 -15.78 11.37 -3.25
C THR A 174 -15.40 10.00 -3.78
N THR A 175 -16.19 8.98 -3.46
CA THR A 175 -16.01 7.65 -4.04
C THR A 175 -16.24 7.69 -5.55
N PRO A 176 -15.58 6.82 -6.34
CA PRO A 176 -15.80 6.75 -7.78
C PRO A 176 -17.29 6.62 -8.12
N ALA A 177 -17.77 7.46 -9.05
CA ALA A 177 -19.14 7.37 -9.55
C ALA A 177 -19.27 6.27 -10.60
N GLY A 178 -20.48 5.72 -10.76
CA GLY A 178 -20.78 4.74 -11.80
C GLY A 178 -20.22 3.33 -11.59
N LYS A 179 -19.50 3.08 -10.49
CA LYS A 179 -19.00 1.74 -10.13
C LYS A 179 -20.10 0.89 -9.50
N THR A 180 -20.02 -0.42 -9.72
CA THR A 180 -20.93 -1.44 -9.15
C THR A 180 -20.17 -2.73 -8.89
N GLY A 181 -20.57 -3.51 -7.89
CA GLY A 181 -19.96 -4.80 -7.56
C GLY A 181 -18.52 -4.68 -7.04
N HIS A 182 -17.80 -5.80 -7.10
CA HIS A 182 -16.42 -5.91 -6.60
C HIS A 182 -15.46 -5.05 -7.43
N HIS A 183 -14.77 -4.14 -6.75
CA HIS A 183 -13.65 -3.39 -7.29
C HIS A 183 -12.46 -3.42 -6.32
N LEU A 184 -11.31 -2.94 -6.79
CA LEU A 184 -10.14 -2.74 -5.95
C LEU A 184 -9.75 -1.25 -5.98
N ILE A 185 -9.53 -0.69 -4.80
CA ILE A 185 -8.91 0.63 -4.65
C ILE A 185 -7.41 0.43 -4.40
N TYR A 186 -6.60 1.03 -5.26
CA TYR A 186 -5.14 1.00 -5.18
C TYR A 186 -4.63 2.35 -4.73
N VAL A 187 -3.91 2.38 -3.61
CA VAL A 187 -3.40 3.62 -3.01
C VAL A 187 -1.89 3.62 -3.04
N ILE A 188 -1.33 4.70 -3.59
CA ILE A 188 0.09 5.00 -3.57
C ILE A 188 0.31 6.14 -2.58
N TRP A 189 1.20 5.96 -1.62
CA TRP A 189 1.74 7.04 -0.78
C TRP A 189 3.20 7.27 -1.15
N GLN A 190 3.45 8.28 -1.98
CA GLN A 190 4.82 8.70 -2.32
C GLN A 190 5.27 9.76 -1.32
N ARG A 191 6.41 9.52 -0.68
CA ARG A 191 7.02 10.52 0.21
C ARG A 191 7.64 11.66 -0.59
N THR A 192 7.64 12.85 0.01
CA THR A 192 8.29 14.05 -0.56
C THR A 192 9.59 14.40 0.15
N ASP A 193 9.87 13.76 1.30
CA ASP A 193 11.11 13.87 2.05
C ASP A 193 12.08 12.69 1.83
N SER A 194 11.72 11.76 0.92
CA SER A 194 12.46 10.54 0.58
C SER A 194 11.96 9.98 -0.75
N PRO A 195 12.78 9.23 -1.52
CA PRO A 195 12.30 8.53 -2.72
C PRO A 195 11.35 7.36 -2.40
N GLU A 196 11.19 6.97 -1.14
CA GLU A 196 10.34 5.85 -0.74
C GLU A 196 8.85 6.08 -1.03
N ALA A 197 8.16 5.01 -1.45
CA ALA A 197 6.70 4.98 -1.57
C ALA A 197 6.10 3.72 -0.97
N PHE A 198 4.82 3.79 -0.57
CA PHE A 198 4.02 2.71 -0.02
C PHE A 198 2.83 2.41 -0.91
N TYR A 199 2.38 1.16 -0.91
CA TYR A 199 1.37 0.65 -1.81
C TYR A 199 0.33 -0.13 -1.02
N SER A 200 -0.95 0.04 -1.36
CA SER A 200 -2.04 -0.56 -0.61
C SER A 200 -3.16 -0.98 -1.56
N CYS A 201 -3.59 -2.24 -1.45
CA CYS A 201 -4.77 -2.76 -2.14
C CYS A 201 -5.90 -2.96 -1.14
N SER A 202 -7.07 -2.37 -1.41
CA SER A 202 -8.30 -2.56 -0.64
C SER A 202 -9.42 -3.06 -1.55
N ASP A 203 -9.94 -4.25 -1.29
CA ASP A 203 -11.12 -4.78 -1.98
C ASP A 203 -12.37 -4.08 -1.45
N VAL A 204 -13.22 -3.63 -2.38
CA VAL A 204 -14.44 -2.89 -2.09
C VAL A 204 -15.59 -3.45 -2.91
N ASP A 205 -16.82 -3.25 -2.43
CA ASP A 205 -18.02 -3.61 -3.17
C ASP A 205 -18.93 -2.39 -3.25
N PHE A 206 -19.20 -1.93 -4.47
CA PHE A 206 -20.07 -0.79 -4.74
C PHE A 206 -21.57 -1.15 -4.76
N GLY A 207 -21.90 -2.43 -4.53
CA GLY A 207 -23.26 -2.95 -4.60
C GLY A 207 -23.83 -2.93 -6.02
N GLU A 208 -25.12 -3.20 -6.13
CA GLU A 208 -25.82 -3.12 -7.42
C GLU A 208 -26.07 -1.66 -7.82
N ALA A 209 -26.19 -1.41 -9.13
CA ALA A 209 -26.67 -0.13 -9.63
C ALA A 209 -28.04 0.17 -9.00
N LEU A 210 -28.15 1.29 -8.26
CA LEU A 210 -29.46 1.73 -7.79
C LEU A 210 -30.34 1.97 -9.03
N PRO A 211 -31.52 1.33 -9.13
CA PRO A 211 -32.43 1.63 -10.22
C PRO A 211 -32.80 3.10 -10.12
N PHE A 212 -32.59 3.86 -11.20
CA PHE A 212 -33.04 5.24 -11.32
C PHE A 212 -34.57 5.25 -11.16
N TYR A 213 -35.06 5.49 -9.95
CA TYR A 213 -36.44 5.92 -9.77
C TYR A 213 -36.51 7.37 -10.23
N SER A 214 -36.91 7.55 -11.50
CA SER A 214 -37.33 8.84 -12.03
C SER A 214 -38.57 9.28 -11.24
N THR A 215 -38.38 10.17 -10.27
CA THR A 215 -39.49 10.97 -9.75
C THR A 215 -39.92 11.93 -10.86
N THR A 216 -40.99 11.56 -11.57
CA THR A 216 -41.86 12.51 -12.29
C THR A 216 -42.44 13.54 -11.35
#